data_AF-A0A923WEV8-F1
#
_entry.id   AF-A0A923WEV8-F1
#
_cell.length_a   1.000
_cell.length_b   1.000
_cell.length_c   1.000
_cell.angle_alpha   90.00
_cell.angle_beta   90.00
_cell.angle_gamma   90.00
#
_symmetry.space_group_name_H-M   'P 1'
#
loop_
_entity.id
_entity.type
_entity.pdbx_description
1 polymer ?
#
loop_
_entity_poly.entity_id
_entity_poly.type
_entity_poly.pdbx_seq_one_letter_code
_entity_poly.pdbx_strand_id
1 'polypeptide(L)' 'KVAIQYILDSFKTVILKQRVLLSLSAEADDEGTNALMSDYIREQEKLVWMYRSYLGK' A
#
# COMPACT_ATOMS: atom_id res chain seq x y z
N LYS A 1 12.93 -16.53 2.48
CA LYS A 1 13.13 -15.06 2.61
C LYS A 1 13.00 -14.32 1.28
N VAL A 2 13.51 -14.83 0.16
CA VAL A 2 13.43 -14.18 -1.18
C VAL A 2 11.99 -13.86 -1.61
N ALA A 3 11.04 -14.81 -1.45
CA ALA A 3 9.63 -14.56 -1.78
C ALA A 3 9.03 -13.38 -1.00
N ILE A 4 9.34 -13.25 0.29
CA ILE A 4 8.87 -12.13 1.13
C ILE A 4 9.49 -10.81 0.67
N GLN A 5 10.76 -10.82 0.22
CA GLN A 5 11.39 -9.64 -0.36
C GLN A 5 10.65 -9.19 -1.63
N TYR A 6 10.29 -10.11 -2.52
CA TYR A 6 9.49 -9.78 -3.71
C TYR A 6 8.09 -9.26 -3.38
N ILE A 7 7.46 -9.76 -2.31
CA ILE A 7 6.18 -9.22 -1.82
C ILE A 7 6.35 -7.78 -1.35
N LEU A 8 7.40 -7.49 -0.58
CA LEU A 8 7.71 -6.12 -0.13
C LEU A 8 7.97 -5.16 -1.30
N ASP A 9 8.71 -5.61 -2.31
CA ASP A 9 9.00 -4.82 -3.52
C ASP A 9 7.72 -4.58 -4.35
N SER A 10 6.82 -5.57 -4.38
CA SER A 10 5.50 -5.45 -5.01
C SER A 10 4.60 -4.46 -4.26
N PHE A 11 4.52 -4.55 -2.93
CA PHE A 11 3.76 -3.59 -2.12
C PHE A 11 4.27 -2.17 -2.30
N LYS A 12 5.59 -1.96 -2.33
CA LYS A 12 6.15 -0.63 -2.63
C LYS A 12 5.60 -0.07 -3.94
N THR A 13 5.55 -0.88 -4.99
CA THR A 13 5.04 -0.48 -6.30
C THR A 13 3.53 -0.18 -6.27
N VAL A 14 2.75 -1.04 -5.59
CA VAL A 14 1.29 -0.89 -5.50
C VAL A 14 0.89 0.32 -4.64
N ILE A 15 1.49 0.49 -3.47
CA ILE A 15 1.20 1.61 -2.56
C ILE A 15 1.49 2.96 -3.23
N LEU A 16 2.58 3.06 -4.01
CA LEU A 16 2.87 4.30 -4.76
C LEU A 16 1.76 4.63 -5.76
N LYS A 17 1.23 3.64 -6.47
CA LYS A 17 0.11 3.83 -7.40
C LYS A 17 -1.19 4.19 -6.65
N GLN A 18 -1.45 3.54 -5.52
CA GLN A 18 -2.62 3.84 -4.69
C GLN A 18 -2.58 5.27 -4.12
N ARG A 19 -1.40 5.78 -3.74
CA ARG A 19 -1.26 7.17 -3.28
C ARG A 19 -1.57 8.19 -4.37
N VAL A 20 -1.22 7.89 -5.63
CA VAL A 20 -1.62 8.71 -6.78
C VAL A 20 -3.14 8.67 -6.96
N LEU A 21 -3.75 7.48 -6.93
CA LEU A 21 -5.21 7.34 -7.01
C LEU A 21 -5.95 8.02 -5.85
N LEU A 22 -5.38 8.01 -4.65
CA LEU A 22 -5.92 8.70 -3.48
C LEU A 22 -5.99 10.22 -3.72
N SER A 23 -4.94 10.83 -4.29
CA SER A 23 -4.97 12.26 -4.68
C SER A 23 -6.02 12.53 -5.76
N LEU A 24 -6.01 11.73 -6.82
CA LEU A 24 -6.92 11.92 -7.96
C LEU A 24 -8.39 11.76 -7.57
N SER A 25 -8.71 10.78 -6.73
CA SER A 25 -10.07 10.57 -6.21
C SER A 25 -10.52 11.69 -5.29
N ALA A 26 -9.59 12.27 -4.50
CA ALA A 26 -9.90 13.44 -3.68
C ALA A 26 -10.19 14.68 -4.56
N GLU A 27 -9.40 14.91 -5.61
CA GLU A 27 -9.59 16.02 -6.54
C GLU A 27 -10.90 15.90 -7.35
N ALA A 28 -11.40 14.68 -7.53
CA ALA A 28 -12.62 14.38 -8.28
C ALA A 28 -13.88 14.27 -7.40
N ASP A 29 -13.78 14.52 -6.08
CA ASP A 29 -14.85 14.29 -5.10
C ASP A 29 -15.42 12.85 -5.15
N ASP A 30 -14.59 11.86 -5.52
CA ASP A 30 -14.94 10.43 -5.52
C ASP A 30 -14.62 9.82 -4.15
N GLU A 31 -15.51 10.06 -3.20
CA GLU A 31 -15.37 9.62 -1.81
C GLU A 31 -15.19 8.09 -1.67
N GLY A 32 -15.90 7.32 -2.49
CA GLY A 32 -15.89 5.86 -2.43
C GLY A 32 -14.52 5.28 -2.80
N THR A 33 -13.93 5.75 -3.91
CA THR A 33 -12.59 5.34 -4.30
C THR A 33 -11.55 5.87 -3.32
N ASN A 34 -11.73 7.09 -2.81
CA ASN A 34 -10.79 7.68 -1.85
C ASN A 34 -10.69 6.86 -0.56
N ALA A 35 -11.84 6.51 0.03
CA ALA A 35 -11.91 5.65 1.20
C ALA A 35 -11.24 4.29 0.95
N LEU A 36 -11.54 3.66 -0.19
CA LEU A 36 -10.96 2.37 -0.54
C LEU A 36 -9.42 2.41 -0.68
N MET A 37 -8.88 3.45 -1.32
CA MET A 37 -7.43 3.61 -1.46
C MET A 37 -6.76 3.83 -0.10
N SER A 38 -7.38 4.62 0.77
CA SER A 38 -6.89 4.87 2.12
C SER A 38 -6.80 3.57 2.94
N ASP A 39 -7.86 2.75 2.91
CA ASP A 39 -7.89 1.48 3.62
C ASP A 39 -6.87 0.48 3.10
N TYR A 40 -6.73 0.35 1.78
CA TYR A 40 -5.71 -0.54 1.21
C TYR A 40 -4.30 -0.13 1.60
N ILE A 41 -3.97 1.17 1.52
CA ILE A 41 -2.64 1.65 1.89
C ILE A 41 -2.36 1.31 3.36
N ARG A 42 -3.30 1.59 4.26
CA ARG A 42 -3.16 1.36 5.70
C ARG A 42 -2.91 -0.12 6.03
N GLU A 43 -3.71 -1.03 5.47
CA GLU A 43 -3.55 -2.47 5.72
C GLU A 43 -2.26 -3.02 5.09
N GLN A 44 -1.87 -2.54 3.90
CA GLN A 44 -0.63 -2.99 3.26
C GLN A 44 0.62 -2.48 3.99
N GLU A 45 0.62 -1.26 4.52
CA GLU A 45 1.72 -0.74 5.34
C GLU A 45 1.92 -1.57 6.61
N LYS A 46 0.83 -2.04 7.23
CA LYS A 46 0.89 -3.00 8.34
C LYS A 46 1.53 -4.32 7.92
N LEU A 47 1.16 -4.87 6.76
CA LEU A 47 1.80 -6.08 6.23
C LEU A 47 3.30 -5.87 5.93
N VAL A 48 3.66 -4.71 5.39
CA VAL A 48 5.07 -4.34 5.17
C VAL A 48 5.85 -4.36 6.48
N TRP A 49 5.30 -3.80 7.55
CA TRP A 49 5.92 -3.83 8.88
C TRP A 49 6.10 -5.28 9.40
N MET A 50 5.07 -6.12 9.28
CA MET A 50 5.12 -7.52 9.70
C MET A 50 6.19 -8.30 8.92
N TYR A 51 6.25 -8.11 7.60
CA TYR A 51 7.20 -8.82 6.73
C TYR A 51 8.64 -8.34 6.90
N ARG A 52 8.86 -7.05 7.14
CA ARG A 52 10.19 -6.52 7.52
C ARG A 52 10.68 -7.14 8.83
N SER A 53 9.82 -7.14 9.85
CA SER A 53 10.11 -7.78 11.15
C SER A 53 10.47 -9.27 10.98
N TYR A 54 9.72 -10.01 10.15
CA TYR A 54 10.02 -11.41 9.84
C TYR A 54 11.38 -11.60 9.13
N LEU A 55 11.79 -10.67 8.27
CA LEU A 55 13.08 -10.72 7.61
C LEU A 55 14.26 -10.37 8.55
N GLY A 56 13.98 -9.74 9.70
CA GLY A 56 14.98 -9.18 10.61
C GLY A 56 15.55 -7.87 10.10
N LYS A 57 14.73 -7.06 9.41
CA LYS A 57 15.07 -5.78 8.81
C LYS A 57 14.08 -4.70 9.23
#